data_AF-A0A969SDL0-F1
#
_entry.id   AF-A0A969SDL0-F1
#
_cell.length_a   1.000
_cell.length_b   1.000
_cell.length_c   1.000
_cell.angle_alpha   90.00
_cell.angle_beta   90.00
_cell.angle_gamma   90.00
#
_symmetry.space_group_name_H-M   'P 1'
#
loop_
_entity.id
_entity.type
_entity.pdbx_description
1 polymer ?
#
loop_
_entity_poly.entity_id
_entity_poly.type
_entity_poly.pdbx_seq_one_letter_code
_entity_poly.pdbx_strand_id
1 'polypeptide(L)' 'MTALTLNLNSVIKLTREQFYQLCEENPNLKLERNAQGELIIMPPTGGETGKSNSTINAQIWFWNDQNQLGEVFDSS' A
#
# COMPACT_ATOMS: atom_id res chain seq x y z
N MET A 1 -9.22 11.12 4.25
CA MET A 1 -7.85 11.68 4.31
C MET A 1 -7.27 11.65 2.90
N THR A 2 -6.43 12.62 2.54
CA THR A 2 -5.92 12.80 1.17
C THR A 2 -4.46 12.38 1.09
N ALA A 3 -4.09 11.62 0.06
CA ALA A 3 -2.70 11.27 -0.21
C ALA A 3 -1.91 12.48 -0.73
N LEU A 4 -0.62 12.53 -0.40
CA LEU A 4 0.31 13.52 -0.96
C LEU A 4 1.17 12.85 -2.03
N THR A 5 1.24 13.45 -3.22
CA THR A 5 2.04 12.95 -4.33
C THR A 5 3.18 13.90 -4.64
N LEU A 6 4.39 13.35 -4.74
CA LEU A 6 5.62 14.06 -5.07
C LEU A 6 6.21 13.52 -6.38
N ASN A 7 6.39 14.40 -7.36
CA ASN A 7 7.14 14.08 -8.56
C ASN A 7 8.61 14.46 -8.35
N LEU A 8 9.43 13.45 -8.09
CA LEU A 8 10.86 13.62 -7.82
C LEU A 8 11.72 13.56 -9.09
N ASN A 9 11.14 13.32 -10.28
CA ASN A 9 11.89 13.00 -11.49
C ASN A 9 12.87 14.10 -11.96
N SER A 10 12.66 15.36 -11.54
CA SER A 10 13.58 16.47 -11.79
C SER A 10 14.86 16.40 -10.94
N VAL A 11 14.83 15.68 -9.82
CA VAL A 11 15.93 15.53 -8.86
C VAL A 11 16.51 14.12 -8.92
N ILE A 12 15.65 13.11 -8.89
CA ILE A 12 16.03 11.70 -8.88
C ILE A 12 14.94 10.82 -9.49
N LYS A 13 15.35 9.81 -10.26
CA LYS A 13 14.49 8.69 -10.63
C LYS A 13 14.76 7.54 -9.67
N LEU A 14 13.90 7.36 -8.67
CA LEU A 14 14.08 6.30 -7.68
C LEU A 14 14.19 4.93 -8.36
N THR A 15 15.24 4.17 -8.07
CA THR A 15 15.27 2.73 -8.39
C THR A 15 14.39 1.94 -7.42
N ARG A 16 14.20 0.64 -7.66
CA ARG A 16 13.45 -0.22 -6.75
C ARG A 16 14.14 -0.31 -5.38
N GLU A 17 15.46 -0.43 -5.40
CA GLU A 17 16.31 -0.57 -4.21
C GLU A 17 16.32 0.71 -3.39
N GLN A 18 16.42 1.87 -4.05
CA GLN A 18 16.34 3.18 -3.38
C GLN A 18 14.97 3.42 -2.76
N PHE A 19 13.89 3.06 -3.46
CA PHE A 19 12.54 3.14 -2.89
C PHE A 19 12.39 2.21 -1.67
N TYR A 20 12.92 0.99 -1.74
CA TYR A 20 12.88 0.05 -0.63
C TYR A 20 13.64 0.58 0.60
N GLN A 21 14.86 1.08 0.41
CA GLN A 21 15.64 1.71 1.49
C GLN A 21 14.90 2.90 2.11
N LEU A 22 14.24 3.72 1.27
CA LEU A 22 13.43 4.84 1.75
C LEU A 22 12.27 4.36 2.66
N CYS A 23 11.63 3.24 2.33
CA CYS A 23 10.60 2.63 3.18
C CYS A 23 11.19 2.11 4.50
N GLU A 24 12.35 1.46 4.48
CA GLU A 24 13.01 0.95 5.69
C GLU A 24 13.44 2.08 6.64
N GLU A 25 13.89 3.21 6.09
CA GLU A 25 14.27 4.39 6.88
C GLU A 25 13.06 5.16 7.44
N ASN A 26 11.86 4.94 6.88
CA ASN A 26 10.64 5.64 7.27
C ASN A 26 9.51 4.65 7.64
N PRO A 27 9.71 3.77 8.64
CA PRO A 27 8.80 2.65 8.92
C PRO A 27 7.40 3.08 9.38
N ASN A 28 7.24 4.32 9.84
CA ASN A 28 5.96 4.88 10.26
C ASN A 28 5.15 5.49 9.10
N LEU A 29 5.74 5.62 7.91
CA LEU A 29 5.07 6.15 6.72
C LEU A 29 4.59 5.02 5.81
N LYS A 30 3.41 5.20 5.23
CA LYS A 30 2.91 4.35 4.14
C LYS A 30 3.32 4.97 2.81
N LEU A 31 4.44 4.49 2.28
CA LEU A 31 5.01 4.97 1.02
C LEU A 31 4.64 4.03 -0.12
N GLU A 32 4.18 4.61 -1.22
CA GLU A 32 3.88 3.92 -2.47
C GLU A 32 4.58 4.62 -3.64
N ARG A 33 4.76 3.89 -4.74
CA ARG A 33 5.29 4.45 -5.99
C ARG A 33 4.42 4.02 -7.16
N ASN A 34 3.93 4.99 -7.92
CA ASN A 34 3.08 4.70 -9.09
C ASN A 34 3.90 4.37 -10.35
N ALA A 35 3.20 4.00 -11.42
CA ALA A 35 3.81 3.64 -12.70
C ALA A 35 4.57 4.81 -13.38
N GLN A 36 4.23 6.05 -13.04
CA GLN A 36 4.91 7.27 -13.52
C GLN A 36 6.20 7.55 -12.72
N GLY A 37 6.46 6.76 -11.67
CA GLY A 37 7.62 6.88 -10.81
C GLY A 37 7.48 7.93 -9.72
N GLU A 38 6.28 8.44 -9.48
CA GLU A 38 5.99 9.43 -8.44
C GLU A 38 5.87 8.75 -7.07
N LEU A 39 6.33 9.45 -6.03
CA LEU A 39 6.24 8.98 -4.65
C LEU A 39 4.90 9.43 -4.06
N ILE A 40 4.16 8.50 -3.48
CA ILE A 40 2.87 8.74 -2.84
C ILE A 40 3.03 8.45 -1.34
N ILE A 41 2.63 9.42 -0.52
CA ILE A 41 2.57 9.28 0.94
C ILE A 41 1.11 9.11 1.31
N MET A 42 0.75 7.90 1.71
CA MET A 42 -0.60 7.53 2.08
C MET A 42 -0.88 7.92 3.53
N PRO A 43 -2.04 8.56 3.82
CA PRO A 43 -2.45 8.78 5.19
C PRO A 43 -2.80 7.43 5.87
N PRO A 44 -2.78 7.35 7.20
CA PRO A 44 -3.20 6.15 7.90
C PRO A 44 -4.65 5.81 7.57
N THR A 45 -4.96 4.52 7.54
CA THR A 45 -6.34 4.06 7.34
C THR A 45 -7.19 4.40 8.57
N GLY A 46 -8.29 5.13 8.37
CA GLY A 46 -9.25 5.43 9.44
C GLY A 46 -10.15 4.24 9.78
N GLY A 47 -10.82 4.28 10.93
CA GLY A 47 -11.64 3.17 11.42
C GLY A 47 -12.79 2.73 10.50
N GLU A 48 -13.46 3.67 9.83
CA GLU A 48 -14.53 3.33 8.87
C GLU A 48 -13.99 2.58 7.65
N THR A 49 -12.89 3.07 7.06
CA THR A 49 -12.21 2.38 5.97
C THR A 49 -11.69 1.02 6.42
N GLY A 50 -11.12 0.94 7.63
CA GLY A 50 -10.66 -0.31 8.23
C GLY A 50 -11.78 -1.33 8.37
N LYS A 51 -12.95 -0.94 8.89
CA LYS A 51 -14.12 -1.82 9.02
C LYS A 51 -14.57 -2.38 7.66
N SER A 52 -14.65 -1.51 6.64
CA SER A 52 -15.01 -1.93 5.29
C SER A 52 -13.98 -2.91 4.71
N ASN A 53 -12.69 -2.60 4.85
CA ASN A 53 -11.61 -3.49 4.39
C ASN A 53 -11.63 -4.84 5.09
N SER A 54 -11.80 -4.88 6.42
CA SER A 54 -11.91 -6.13 7.17
C SER A 54 -13.09 -6.98 6.71
N THR A 55 -14.24 -6.35 6.43
CA THR A 55 -15.45 -7.05 6.00
C THR A 55 -15.29 -7.67 4.61
N ILE A 56 -14.64 -6.96 3.68
CA ILE A 56 -14.37 -7.47 2.32
C ILE A 56 -13.32 -8.58 2.39
N ASN A 57 -12.22 -8.37 3.11
CA ASN A 57 -11.15 -9.34 3.25
C ASN A 57 -11.65 -10.66 3.84
N ALA A 58 -12.50 -10.61 4.87
CA ALA A 58 -13.09 -11.80 5.46
C ALA A 58 -13.93 -12.61 4.46
N GLN A 59 -14.77 -11.95 3.65
CA GLN A 59 -15.59 -12.64 2.65
C GLN A 59 -14.73 -13.35 1.59
N ILE A 60 -13.69 -12.68 1.08
CA ILE A 60 -12.78 -13.25 0.09
C ILE A 60 -11.97 -14.39 0.71
N TRP A 61 -11.52 -14.23 1.96
CA TRP A 61 -10.80 -15.26 2.68
C TRP A 61 -11.65 -16.52 2.86
N PHE A 62 -12.90 -16.40 3.33
CA PHE A 62 -13.81 -17.55 3.48
C PHE A 62 -14.09 -18.23 2.15
N TRP A 63 -14.31 -17.46 1.08
CA TRP A 63 -14.48 -18.03 -0.25
C TRP A 63 -13.23 -18.81 -0.69
N ASN A 64 -12.04 -18.24 -0.50
CA ASN A 64 -10.80 -18.89 -0.89
C ASN A 64 -10.51 -20.14 -0.03
N ASP A 65 -10.82 -20.11 1.26
CA ASP A 65 -10.67 -21.25 2.16
C ASP A 65 -11.59 -22.43 1.76
N GLN A 66 -12.78 -22.15 1.20
CA GLN A 66 -13.65 -23.21 0.69
C GLN A 66 -13.19 -23.78 -0.66
N ASN A 67 -12.56 -22.97 -1.52
CA ASN A 67 -12.25 -23.34 -2.90
C ASN A 67 -10.77 -23.70 -3.13
N GLN A 68 -9.88 -23.31 -2.22
CA GLN A 68 -8.44 -23.60 -2.26
C GLN A 68 -7.77 -23.16 -3.58
N LEU A 69 -8.08 -21.94 -4.04
CA LEU A 69 -7.63 -21.42 -5.34
C LEU A 69 -6.44 -20.45 -5.26
N GLY A 70 -5.98 -20.12 -4.07
CA GLY A 70 -4.86 -19.19 -3.86
C GLY A 70 -4.69 -18.79 -2.40
N GLU A 71 -4.13 -17.60 -2.20
CA GLU A 71 -3.89 -17.00 -0.88
C GLU A 71 -4.48 -15.59 -0.85
N VAL A 72 -4.98 -15.18 0.33
CA VAL A 72 -5.61 -13.88 0.55
C VAL A 72 -4.78 -13.11 1.57
N PHE A 73 -4.42 -11.89 1.22
CA PHE A 73 -3.61 -10.99 2.04
C PHE A 73 -4.39 -9.71 2.31
N ASP A 74 -4.14 -9.10 3.47
CA ASP A 74 -4.60 -7.74 3.73
C ASP A 74 -3.59 -6.71 3.18
N SER A 75 -3.93 -5.44 3.33
CA SER A 75 -3.02 -4.34 3.03
C SER A 75 -2.13 -4.11 4.25
N SER A 76 -0.84 -4.46 4.13
CA SER A 76 0.16 -4.32 5.19
C SER A 76 0.57 -2.88 5.51
#